data_AF-A0A6A0H1I7-F1
#
_entry.id   AF-A0A6A0H1I7-F1
#
_cell.length_a   1.000
_cell.length_b   1.000
_cell.length_c   1.000
_cell.angle_alpha   90.00
_cell.angle_beta   90.00
_cell.angle_gamma   90.00
#
_symmetry.space_group_name_H-M   'P 1'
#
loop_
_entity.id
_entity.type
_entity.pdbx_description
1 polymer ?
#
loop_
_entity_poly.entity_id
_entity_poly.type
_entity_poly.pdbx_seq_one_letter_code
_entity_poly.pdbx_strand_id
1 'polypeptide(L)' 'MFAVYDGHGGHEVAEYTAQHFPAHLLANASYKQGNMRKALVEAFLTFDQHLLESEVLALLKKMASCKKGRQVTCISQH' A
#
# COMPACT_ATOMS: atom_id res chain seq x y z
N MET A 1 2.26 -13.45 1.00
CA MET A 1 1.13 -12.67 1.58
C MET A 1 0.29 -12.18 0.43
N PHE A 2 -1.03 -12.36 0.49
CA PHE A 2 -1.97 -11.88 -0.53
C PHE A 2 -2.94 -10.92 0.15
N ALA A 3 -3.11 -9.72 -0.42
CA ALA A 3 -4.04 -8.71 0.08
C ALA A 3 -4.73 -8.07 -1.14
N VAL A 4 -6.04 -7.89 -1.04
CA VAL A 4 -6.87 -7.22 -2.04
C VAL A 4 -7.23 -5.87 -1.48
N TYR A 5 -6.74 -4.80 -2.12
CA TYR A 5 -7.00 -3.43 -1.73
C TYR A 5 -8.01 -2.83 -2.73
N ASP A 6 -9.26 -2.64 -2.30
CA ASP A 6 -10.30 -1.99 -3.12
C ASP A 6 -10.14 -0.47 -3.05
N GLY A 7 -9.45 0.09 -4.05
CA GLY A 7 -9.21 1.53 -4.18
C GLY A 7 -10.42 2.26 -4.77
N HIS A 8 -11.58 2.23 -4.11
CA HIS A 8 -12.78 2.94 -4.59
C HIS A 8 -12.71 4.48 -4.51
N GLY A 9 -11.55 5.03 -4.10
CA GLY A 9 -11.27 6.47 -4.04
C GLY A 9 -9.91 6.90 -4.61
N GLY A 10 -9.15 5.98 -5.22
CA GLY A 10 -7.80 6.26 -5.74
C GLY A 10 -6.94 5.01 -5.83
N HIS A 11 -6.48 4.67 -7.04
CA HIS A 11 -5.62 3.50 -7.29
C HIS A 11 -4.20 3.69 -6.73
N GLU A 12 -3.76 4.94 -6.56
CA GLU A 12 -2.45 5.34 -6.06
C GLU A 12 -2.19 4.85 -4.63
N VAL A 13 -3.21 4.91 -3.75
CA VAL A 13 -3.07 4.48 -2.36
C VAL A 13 -2.92 2.96 -2.29
N ALA A 14 -3.71 2.22 -3.07
CA ALA A 14 -3.63 0.77 -3.15
C ALA A 14 -2.26 0.29 -3.66
N GLU A 15 -1.71 0.96 -4.68
CA GLU A 15 -0.39 0.64 -5.22
C GLU A 15 0.75 0.98 -4.24
N TYR A 16 0.68 2.15 -3.61
CA TYR A 16 1.67 2.54 -2.59
C TYR A 16 1.65 1.57 -1.41
N THR A 17 0.45 1.19 -0.97
CA THR A 17 0.23 0.19 0.09
C THR A 17 0.81 -1.16 -0.31
N ALA A 18 0.54 -1.65 -1.52
CA ALA A 18 1.09 -2.92 -1.99
C ALA A 18 2.63 -2.95 -2.00
N GLN A 19 3.29 -1.82 -2.27
CA GLN A 19 4.75 -1.73 -2.31
C GLN A 19 5.38 -1.57 -0.91
N HIS A 20 4.78 -0.77 -0.03
CA HIS A 20 5.41 -0.38 1.25
C HIS A 20 4.89 -1.14 2.46
N PHE A 21 3.62 -1.57 2.46
CA PHE A 21 3.00 -2.24 3.60
C PHE A 21 3.68 -3.57 3.99
N PRO A 22 4.12 -4.46 3.07
CA PRO A 22 4.80 -5.70 3.45
C PRO A 22 6.09 -5.44 4.21
N ALA A 23 6.88 -4.46 3.78
CA ALA A 23 8.11 -4.07 4.48
C ALA A 23 7.82 -3.50 5.88
N HIS A 24 6.77 -2.68 5.98
CA HIS A 24 6.31 -2.09 7.25
C HIS A 24 5.85 -3.16 8.25
N LEU A 25 5.09 -4.15 7.78
CA LEU A 25 4.64 -5.28 8.60
C LEU A 25 5.81 -6.14 9.09
N LEU A 26 6.79 -6.44 8.23
CA LEU A 26 7.98 -7.22 8.59
C LEU A 26 8.91 -6.46 9.57
N ALA A 27 8.92 -5.13 9.51
CA ALA A 27 9.69 -4.30 10.44
C ALA A 27 9.11 -4.30 11.86
N ASN A 28 7.80 -4.54 12.01
CA ASN A 28 7.11 -4.48 13.28
C ASN A 28 7.67 -5.48 14.31
N ALA A 29 8.00 -4.99 15.51
CA ALA A 29 8.48 -5.81 16.63
C ALA A 29 7.46 -6.89 17.05
N SER A 30 6.16 -6.59 17.03
CA SER A 30 5.09 -7.54 17.32
C SER A 30 5.04 -8.69 16.31
N TYR A 31 5.40 -8.42 15.04
CA TYR A 31 5.49 -9.45 14.00
C TYR A 31 6.66 -10.41 14.30
N LYS A 32 7.82 -9.86 14.66
CA LYS A 32 9.01 -10.63 15.02
C LYS A 32 8.83 -11.47 16.28
N GLN A 33 7.97 -11.03 17.20
CA GLN A 33 7.60 -11.78 18.41
C GLN A 33 6.53 -12.86 18.16
N GLY A 34 6.05 -13.02 16.93
CA GLY A 34 5.02 -14.00 16.57
C GLY A 34 3.59 -13.58 16.92
N ASN A 35 3.39 -12.36 17.45
CA ASN A 35 2.07 -11.85 17.79
C ASN A 35 1.38 -11.20 16.57
N MET A 36 0.90 -12.04 15.66
CA MET A 36 0.36 -11.61 14.37
C MET A 36 -0.84 -10.65 14.51
N ARG A 37 -1.75 -10.90 15.45
CA ARG A 37 -2.94 -10.04 15.65
C ARG A 37 -2.54 -8.63 16.03
N LYS A 38 -1.63 -8.49 17.00
CA LYS A 38 -1.14 -7.18 17.43
C LYS A 38 -0.31 -6.51 16.34
N ALA A 39 0.54 -7.29 15.67
CA ALA A 39 1.38 -6.81 14.58
C ALA A 39 0.57 -6.23 13.41
N LEU A 40 -0.50 -6.89 13.00
CA LEU A 40 -1.38 -6.41 11.93
C LEU A 40 -2.09 -5.13 12.36
N VAL A 41 -2.68 -5.10 13.56
CA VAL A 41 -3.38 -3.90 14.06
C VAL A 41 -2.44 -2.69 14.12
N GLU A 42 -1.25 -2.89 14.71
CA GLU A 42 -0.22 -1.83 14.80
C GLU A 42 0.28 -1.42 13.42
N ALA A 43 0.54 -2.37 12.52
CA ALA A 43 1.01 -2.08 11.17
C ALA A 43 -0.03 -1.28 10.37
N PHE A 44 -1.32 -1.63 10.45
CA PHE A 44 -2.38 -0.87 9.79
C PHE A 44 -2.52 0.54 10.37
N LEU A 45 -2.54 0.69 11.69
CA LEU A 45 -2.65 2.01 12.34
C LEU A 45 -1.47 2.93 12.01
N THR A 46 -0.25 2.42 12.14
CA THR A 46 0.96 3.21 11.86
C THR A 46 1.11 3.52 10.38
N PHE A 47 0.73 2.59 9.50
CA PHE A 47 0.75 2.81 8.07
C PHE A 47 -0.29 3.87 7.64
N ASP A 48 -1.48 3.85 8.23
CA ASP A 48 -2.52 4.84 7.95
C ASP A 48 -2.11 6.25 8.41
N GLN A 49 -1.45 6.37 9.56
CA GLN A 49 -0.84 7.62 10.00
C GLN A 49 0.22 8.11 9.02
N HIS A 50 1.07 7.22 8.52
CA HIS A 50 2.11 7.55 7.55
C HIS A 50 1.51 8.01 6.20
N LEU A 51 0.36 7.45 5.77
CA LEU A 51 -0.36 7.92 4.58
C LEU A 51 -0.89 9.35 4.71
N LEU A 52 -1.16 9.83 5.93
CA LEU A 52 -1.64 11.18 6.21
C LEU A 52 -0.51 12.22 6.26
N GLU A 53 0.75 11.79 6.24
CA GLU A 53 1.88 12.72 6.21
C GLU A 53 1.88 13.52 4.91
N SER A 54 2.16 14.82 5.01
CA SER A 54 2.12 15.74 3.86
C SER A 54 3.06 15.33 2.73
N GLU A 55 4.19 14.69 3.05
CA GLU A 55 5.13 14.16 2.06
C GLU A 55 4.55 12.98 1.29
N VAL A 56 3.93 12.02 1.99
CA VAL A 56 3.31 10.85 1.39
C VAL A 56 2.07 11.25 0.60
N LEU A 57 1.25 12.17 1.12
CA LEU A 57 0.11 12.73 0.37
C LEU A 57 0.55 13.45 -0.91
N ALA A 58 1.67 14.18 -0.90
CA ALA A 58 2.21 14.82 -2.09
C ALA A 58 2.68 13.78 -3.12
N LEU A 59 3.34 12.70 -2.66
CA LEU A 59 3.75 11.58 -3.51
C LEU A 59 2.54 10.87 -4.11
N LEU A 60 1.51 10.57 -3.31
CA LEU A 60 0.26 9.95 -3.76
C LEU A 60 -0.44 10.81 -4.81
N LYS A 61 -0.56 12.12 -4.59
CA LYS A 61 -1.10 13.07 -5.59
C LYS A 61 -0.27 13.07 -6.89
N LYS A 62 1.05 12.92 -6.80
CA LYS A 62 1.94 12.83 -7.97
C LYS A 62 1.75 11.51 -8.73
N MET A 63 1.54 10.41 -8.02
CA MET A 63 1.22 9.11 -8.61
C MET A 63 -0.16 9.12 -9.28
N ALA A 64 -1.16 9.71 -8.64
CA ALA A 64 -2.52 9.87 -9.16
C ALA A 64 -2.56 10.68 -10.47
N SER A 65 -1.74 11.74 -10.55
CA SER A 65 -1.66 12.60 -11.74
C SER A 65 -0.90 11.94 -12.91
N CYS A 66 0.03 11.03 -12.66
CA CYS A 66 0.81 10.35 -13.70
C CYS A 66 0.06 9.17 -14.38
N LYS A 67 -0.92 8.55 -13.69
CA LYS A 67 -1.54 7.30 -14.16
C LYS A 67 -2.75 7.43 -15.10
N LYS A 68 -3.14 8.64 -15.53
CA LYS A 68 -4.20 8.83 -16.55
C LYS A 68 -3.85 8.29 -17.96
N GLY A 69 -2.74 7.55 -18.13
CA GLY A 69 -2.24 7.11 -19.44
C GLY A 69 -1.73 5.68 -19.55
N ARG A 70 -2.29 4.68 -18.83
CA ARG A 70 -1.92 3.28 -19.09
C ARG A 70 -3.11 2.33 -19.04
N GLN A 71 -3.90 2.37 -20.11
CA GLN A 71 -4.59 1.18 -20.61
C GLN A 71 -3.80 0.63 -21.81
N VAL A 72 -3.88 -0.68 -22.04
CA VAL A 72 -3.31 -1.48 -23.15
C VAL A 72 -1.78 -1.69 -23.04
N THR A 73 -1.21 -2.90 -22.93
CA THR A 73 -1.17 -4.10 -23.80
C THR A 73 -0.36 -5.17 -23.03
N CYS A 74 -0.55 -6.49 -23.02
CA CYS A 74 -1.34 -7.45 -23.80
C CYS A 74 -1.63 -8.65 -22.88
N ILE A 75 -2.85 -9.16 -22.98
CA ILE A 75 -3.21 -10.53 -22.62
C ILE A 75 -2.61 -11.49 -23.64
N SER A 76 -2.11 -12.62 -23.14
CA SER A 76 -1.71 -13.84 -23.82
C SER A 76 -2.35 -14.08 -25.20
N GLN A 77 -1.53 -14.43 -26.20
CA GLN A 77 -1.84 -15.57 -27.06
C GLN A 77 -0.56 -16.39 -27.28
N HIS A 78 -0.73 -17.70 -27.14
CA HIS A 78 0.21 -18.78 -27.47
C HIS A 78 0.53 -18.80 -28.98
#